data_AF-A0A5K0ZC51-F1
#
_entry.id   AF-A0A5K0ZC51-F1
#
_cell.length_a   1.000
_cell.length_b   1.000
_cell.length_c   1.000
_cell.angle_alpha   90.00
_cell.angle_beta   90.00
_cell.angle_gamma   90.00
#
_symmetry.space_group_name_H-M   'P 1'
#
loop_
_entity.id
_entity.type
_entity.pdbx_description
1 polymer ?
#
loop_
_entity_poly.entity_id
_entity_poly.type
_entity_poly.pdbx_seq_one_letter_code
_entity_poly.pdbx_strand_id
1 'polypeptide(L)' 'MVECTRAEPRRLIIHVFLGGELSHIGNQKGPFLPVFENLEKNEELKEDVSHWKNALREVGKISG' A
#
# COMPACT_ATOMS: atom_id res chain seq x y z
N MET A 1 -7.92 4.00 -3.65
CA MET A 1 -7.19 5.29 -3.59
C MET A 1 -6.38 5.51 -4.88
N VAL A 2 -5.49 4.57 -5.28
CA VAL A 2 -4.79 4.61 -6.59
C VAL A 2 -5.72 4.52 -7.81
N GLU A 3 -6.84 3.80 -7.69
CA GLU A 3 -7.84 3.70 -8.77
C GLU A 3 -8.54 5.04 -9.07
N CYS A 4 -8.73 5.90 -8.07
CA CYS A 4 -9.38 7.20 -8.25
C CYS A 4 -8.50 8.21 -8.99
N THR A 5 -7.17 8.13 -8.85
CA THR A 5 -6.24 8.96 -9.62
C THR A 5 -6.10 8.51 -11.07
N ARG A 6 -6.24 7.20 -11.34
CA ARG A 6 -6.31 6.69 -12.72
C ARG A 6 -7.54 7.21 -13.46
N ALA A 7 -8.68 7.31 -12.76
CA ALA A 7 -9.93 7.83 -13.33
C ALA A 7 -9.94 9.37 -13.47
N GLU A 8 -9.30 10.09 -12.55
CA GLU A 8 -9.20 11.56 -12.57
C GLU A 8 -7.76 12.03 -12.27
N PRO A 9 -6.92 12.28 -13.29
CA PRO A 9 -5.51 12.60 -13.12
C PRO A 9 -5.23 13.90 -12.34
N ARG A 10 -6.25 14.75 -12.15
CA ARG A 10 -6.15 16.02 -11.42
C ARG A 10 -6.30 15.85 -9.91
N ARG A 11 -6.65 14.66 -9.41
CA ARG A 11 -6.69 14.39 -7.97
C ARG A 11 -5.27 14.17 -7.47
N LEU A 12 -4.81 15.02 -6.56
CA LEU A 12 -3.53 14.85 -5.90
C LEU A 12 -3.69 13.90 -4.72
N ILE A 13 -2.87 12.85 -4.62
CA ILE A 13 -2.76 12.08 -3.38
C ILE A 13 -1.58 12.63 -2.60
N ILE A 14 -1.85 13.21 -1.44
CA ILE A 14 -0.82 13.64 -0.48
C ILE A 14 -0.74 12.56 0.59
N HIS A 15 0.37 11.85 0.64
CA HIS A 15 0.61 10.83 1.65
C HIS A 15 1.38 11.43 2.82
N VAL A 16 0.79 11.43 4.01
CA VAL A 16 1.46 11.83 5.25
C VAL A 16 1.90 10.57 5.99
N PHE A 17 3.21 10.35 6.06
CA PHE A 17 3.78 9.20 6.75
C PHE A 17 4.24 9.59 8.16
N LEU A 18 3.48 9.18 9.17
CA LEU A 18 3.80 9.46 10.57
C LEU A 18 4.62 8.31 11.16
N GLY A 19 5.92 8.54 11.38
CA GLY A 19 6.78 7.63 12.15
C GLY A 19 7.20 6.32 11.45
N GLY A 20 7.01 6.18 10.13
CA GLY A 20 7.43 5.01 9.36
C GLY A 20 8.28 5.38 8.15
N GLU A 21 9.29 4.57 7.84
CA GLU A 21 10.05 4.73 6.59
C GLU A 21 9.18 4.37 5.37
N LEU A 22 9.26 5.19 4.31
CA LEU A 22 8.66 4.93 3.00
C LEU A 22 9.01 3.54 2.45
N SER A 23 10.25 3.11 2.72
CA SER A 23 10.80 1.80 2.33
C SER A 23 10.00 0.62 2.90
N HIS A 24 9.46 0.77 4.11
CA HIS A 24 8.65 -0.24 4.79
C HIS A 24 7.24 -0.34 4.20
N ILE A 25 6.72 0.74 3.62
CA ILE A 25 5.37 0.77 3.08
C ILE A 25 5.34 0.18 1.67
N GLY A 26 6.26 0.62 0.80
CA GLY A 26 6.34 0.14 -0.58
C GLY A 26 6.72 -1.34 -0.69
N ASN A 27 7.45 -1.87 0.30
CA ASN A 27 7.85 -3.27 0.36
C ASN A 27 7.09 -4.10 1.41
N GLN A 28 6.12 -3.49 2.12
CA GLN A 28 5.38 -4.12 3.21
C GLN A 28 6.32 -4.81 4.23
N LYS A 29 7.38 -4.11 4.62
CA LYS A 29 8.42 -4.54 5.57
C LYS A 29 8.25 -3.85 6.92
N GLY A 30 9.12 -4.18 7.88
CA GLY A 30 9.14 -3.56 9.19
C GLY A 30 7.83 -3.82 9.96
N PRO A 31 7.19 -2.80 10.56
CA PRO A 31 5.97 -2.98 11.35
C PRO A 31 4.78 -3.57 10.58
N PHE A 32 4.78 -3.47 9.24
CA PHE A 32 3.69 -3.94 8.39
C PHE A 32 3.78 -5.43 8.04
N LEU A 33 4.98 -6.03 8.14
CA LEU A 33 5.21 -7.41 7.72
C LEU A 33 4.31 -8.43 8.47
N PRO A 34 4.20 -8.39 9.82
CA PRO A 34 3.37 -9.36 10.54
C PRO A 34 1.88 -9.26 10.19
N VAL A 35 1.41 -8.06 9.84
CA VAL A 35 0.01 -7.81 9.45
C VAL A 35 -0.27 -8.47 8.11
N PHE A 36 0.61 -8.29 7.12
CA PHE A 36 0.45 -8.91 5.81
C PHE A 36 0.60 -10.43 5.87
N GLU A 37 1.55 -10.97 6.63
CA GLU A 37 1.68 -12.42 6.84
C GLU A 37 0.45 -13.04 7.49
N ASN A 38 -0.23 -12.31 8.39
CA ASN A 38 -1.47 -12.78 8.99
C ASN A 38 -2.64 -12.76 8.00
N LEU A 39 -2.75 -11.71 7.17
CA LEU A 39 -3.80 -11.60 6.17
C LEU A 39 -3.64 -12.65 5.05
N GLU A 40 -2.41 -13.00 4.68
CA GLU A 40 -2.12 -14.03 3.65
C GLU A 40 -2.48 -15.45 4.09
N LYS A 41 -2.69 -15.69 5.38
CA LYS A 41 -3.20 -16.98 5.89
C LYS A 41 -4.68 -17.18 5.61
N ASN A 42 -5.41 -16.10 5.30
CA ASN A 42 -6.81 -16.19 4.92
C ASN A 42 -6.92 -16.33 3.39
N GLU A 43 -7.30 -17.52 2.93
CA GLU A 43 -7.47 -17.84 1.50
C GLU A 43 -8.50 -16.92 0.82
N GLU A 44 -9.56 -16.51 1.54
CA GLU A 44 -10.60 -15.62 0.99
C GLU A 44 -10.06 -14.21 0.70
N LEU A 45 -9.01 -13.79 1.40
CA LEU A 45 -8.42 -12.46 1.28
C LEU A 45 -7.21 -12.42 0.34
N LYS A 46 -6.80 -13.56 -0.23
CA LYS A 46 -5.53 -13.67 -0.95
C LYS A 46 -5.45 -12.73 -2.17
N GLU A 47 -6.54 -12.60 -2.92
CA GLU A 47 -6.62 -11.67 -4.06
C GLU A 47 -6.64 -10.20 -3.60
N ASP A 48 -7.37 -9.90 -2.55
CA ASP A 48 -7.44 -8.55 -1.98
C ASP A 48 -6.10 -8.10 -1.42
N VAL A 49 -5.40 -8.99 -0.71
CA VAL A 49 -4.07 -8.74 -0.15
C VAL A 49 -3.06 -8.47 -1.27
N SER A 50 -3.15 -9.20 -2.38
CA SER A 50 -2.32 -8.93 -3.56
C SER A 50 -2.59 -7.54 -4.15
N HIS A 51 -3.87 -7.15 -4.29
CA HIS A 51 -4.24 -5.81 -4.73
C HIS A 51 -3.75 -4.72 -3.78
N TRP A 52 -3.85 -4.92 -2.47
CA TRP A 52 -3.39 -3.97 -1.46
C TRP A 52 -1.87 -3.81 -1.49
N LYS A 53 -1.11 -4.90 -1.59
CA LYS A 53 0.36 -4.85 -1.73
C LYS A 53 0.78 -4.06 -2.97
N ASN A 54 0.12 -4.27 -4.10
CA ASN A 54 0.38 -3.53 -5.32
C ASN A 54 0.04 -2.04 -5.18
N ALA A 55 -1.11 -1.71 -4.58
CA ALA A 55 -1.50 -0.32 -4.35
C ALA A 55 -0.50 0.42 -3.44
N LEU A 56 -0.05 -0.22 -2.36
CA LEU A 56 0.95 0.35 -1.45
C LEU A 56 2.32 0.50 -2.09
N ARG A 57 2.70 -0.44 -2.98
CA ARG A 57 3.93 -0.32 -3.78
C ARG A 57 3.90 0.89 -4.71
N GLU A 58 2.77 1.15 -5.37
CA GLU A 58 2.63 2.34 -6.22
C GLU A 58 2.63 3.63 -5.40
N VAL A 59 1.94 3.64 -4.26
CA VAL A 59 1.96 4.76 -3.31
C VAL A 59 3.36 5.06 -2.79
N GLY A 60 4.15 4.02 -2.46
CA GLY A 60 5.52 4.20 -1.97
C GLY A 60 6.50 4.78 -2.99
N LYS A 61 6.12 4.85 -4.28
CA LYS A 61 6.91 5.52 -5.33
C LYS A 61 6.57 7.00 -5.49
N ILE A 62 5.44 7.45 -4.94
CA ILE A 62 5.01 8.84 -4.99
C ILE A 62 5.79 9.59 -3.90
N SER A 63 6.57 10.59 -4.29
CA SER A 63 7.24 11.50 -3.35
C SER A 63 6.19 12.29 -2.56
N GLY A 64 6.32 12.31 -1.24
CA GLY A 64 5.52 13.13 -0.33
C GLY A 64 6.24 14.41 0.07
#